data_AF-A0A1I2G243-F1
#
_entry.id   AF-A0A1I2G243-F1
#
_cell.length_a   1.000
_cell.length_b   1.000
_cell.length_c   1.000
_cell.angle_alpha   90.00
_cell.angle_beta   90.00
_cell.angle_gamma   90.00
#
_symmetry.space_group_name_H-M   'P 1'
#
loop_
_entity.id
_entity.type
_entity.pdbx_description
1 polymer ?
#
loop_
_entity_poly.entity_id
_entity_poly.type
_entity_poly.pdbx_seq_one_letter_code
_entity_poly.pdbx_strand_id
1 'polypeptide(L)'
;MQGYLEKRDLERTAVRIFIRLYNQNYANKLRLLYQRERPDAVLQHRNHQIIGVEITHLFYDSEEAKRLLGRSQSRNLNQEVVEMLIAELNKRIQTKEMKINNYATAYPIALIIRNASPAFGMSDILRAKELIYKPQGRFTHVWFLSRDGSDEWLMKDLQQL
;
A
#
# COMPACT_ATOMS: atom_id res chain seq x y z
N MET A 1 -24.87 1.13 3.42
CA MET A 1 -24.19 1.10 4.74
C MET A 1 -23.17 -0.04 4.85
N GLN A 2 -23.45 -1.25 4.34
CA GLN A 2 -22.58 -2.43 4.50
C GLN A 2 -21.16 -2.29 3.89
N GLY A 3 -21.03 -1.79 2.65
CA GLY A 3 -19.72 -1.63 2.01
C GLY A 3 -18.79 -0.54 2.60
N TYR A 4 -19.34 0.39 3.40
CA TYR A 4 -18.52 1.42 4.06
C TYR A 4 -17.78 0.86 5.30
N LEU A 5 -18.42 -0.06 6.03
CA LEU A 5 -17.80 -0.75 7.15
C LEU A 5 -16.66 -1.65 6.68
N GLU A 6 -16.88 -2.42 5.61
CA GLU A 6 -15.86 -3.28 5.01
C GLU A 6 -14.61 -2.50 4.58
N LYS A 7 -14.82 -1.35 3.91
CA LYS A 7 -13.71 -0.46 3.50
C LYS A 7 -12.90 0.03 4.70
N ARG A 8 -13.57 0.47 5.78
CA ARG A 8 -12.88 0.96 6.99
C ARG A 8 -12.15 -0.15 7.74
N ASP A 9 -12.68 -1.37 7.75
CA ASP A 9 -12.01 -2.51 8.39
C ASP A 9 -10.75 -2.94 7.62
N LEU A 10 -10.79 -2.86 6.29
CA LEU A 10 -9.63 -3.09 5.43
C LEU A 10 -8.54 -2.03 5.67
N GLU A 11 -8.93 -0.75 5.74
CA GLU A 11 -8.05 0.37 6.07
C GLU A 11 -7.44 0.22 7.46
N ARG A 12 -8.26 -0.10 8.47
CA ARG A 12 -7.81 -0.34 9.84
C ARG A 12 -6.80 -1.49 9.89
N THR A 13 -7.05 -2.56 9.14
CA THR A 13 -6.14 -3.70 9.04
C THR A 13 -4.81 -3.29 8.42
N ALA A 14 -4.82 -2.51 7.33
CA ALA A 14 -3.61 -2.00 6.69
C ALA A 14 -2.78 -1.12 7.65
N VAL A 15 -3.41 -0.19 8.36
CA VAL A 15 -2.73 0.68 9.35
C VAL A 15 -2.08 -0.15 10.46
N ARG A 16 -2.80 -1.14 10.99
CA ARG A 16 -2.27 -1.99 12.06
C ARG A 16 -1.05 -2.79 11.61
N ILE A 17 -1.10 -3.38 10.41
CA ILE A 17 0.04 -4.10 9.83
C ILE A 17 1.22 -3.14 9.64
N PHE A 18 0.97 -1.97 9.05
CA PHE A 18 1.99 -0.96 8.84
C PHE A 18 2.68 -0.52 10.13
N ILE A 19 1.91 -0.10 11.15
CA ILE A 19 2.47 0.34 12.43
C ILE A 19 3.32 -0.75 13.06
N ARG A 20 2.86 -2.01 13.03
CA ARG A 20 3.62 -3.15 13.55
C ARG A 20 4.97 -3.28 12.84
N LEU A 21 4.96 -3.33 11.50
CA LEU A 21 6.18 -3.49 10.71
C LEU A 21 7.11 -2.27 10.85
N TYR A 22 6.57 -1.06 10.80
CA TYR A 22 7.34 0.16 11.01
C TYR A 22 8.00 0.15 12.40
N ASN A 23 7.25 -0.18 13.44
CA ASN A 23 7.76 -0.21 14.80
C ASN A 23 8.75 -1.35 15.06
N GLN A 24 8.81 -2.37 14.23
CA GLN A 24 9.86 -3.38 14.32
C GLN A 24 11.17 -2.87 13.69
N ASN A 25 11.09 -2.09 12.60
CA ASN A 25 12.24 -1.73 11.79
C ASN A 25 12.83 -0.33 12.09
N TYR A 26 12.06 0.59 12.68
CA TYR A 26 12.49 1.98 12.90
C TYR A 26 12.50 2.35 14.39
N ALA A 27 13.46 3.17 14.82
CA ALA A 27 13.57 3.59 16.23
C ALA A 27 12.45 4.56 16.65
N ASN A 28 12.09 5.51 15.79
CA ASN A 28 11.06 6.52 16.07
C ASN A 28 9.64 5.96 15.85
N LYS A 29 9.18 5.16 16.82
CA LYS A 29 7.92 4.40 16.74
C LYS A 29 6.71 5.30 16.43
N LEU A 30 5.77 4.74 15.69
CA LEU A 30 4.47 5.31 15.36
C LEU A 30 3.37 4.76 16.27
N ARG A 31 2.38 5.60 16.57
CA ARG A 31 1.10 5.21 17.16
C ARG A 31 -0.06 5.80 16.36
N LEU A 32 -1.18 5.08 16.31
CA LEU A 32 -2.42 5.59 15.72
C LEU A 32 -3.03 6.65 16.66
N LEU A 33 -3.33 7.84 16.13
CA LEU A 33 -4.12 8.84 16.85
C LEU A 33 -5.61 8.63 16.57
N TYR A 34 -6.01 8.68 15.31
CA TYR A 34 -7.40 8.49 14.87
C TYR A 34 -7.48 8.14 13.39
N GLN A 35 -8.64 7.62 12.96
CA GLN A 35 -8.98 7.40 11.54
C GLN A 35 -10.08 8.39 11.13
N ARG A 36 -9.99 8.90 9.91
CA ARG A 36 -10.99 9.79 9.30
C ARG A 36 -11.04 9.55 7.79
N GLU A 37 -11.78 10.35 7.03
CA GLU A 37 -11.89 10.13 5.58
C GLU A 37 -10.75 10.73 4.75
N ARG A 38 -10.05 11.75 5.27
CA ARG A 38 -9.01 12.50 4.54
C ARG A 38 -7.97 13.12 5.48
N PRO A 39 -6.80 12.53 5.74
CA PRO A 39 -6.38 11.22 5.26
C PRO A 39 -7.05 10.08 6.02
N ASP A 40 -6.98 8.87 5.46
CA ASP A 40 -7.61 7.65 6.00
C ASP A 40 -7.19 7.37 7.46
N ALA A 41 -5.95 7.69 7.83
CA ALA A 41 -5.47 7.66 9.20
C ALA A 41 -4.48 8.79 9.53
N VAL A 42 -4.40 9.13 10.81
CA VAL A 42 -3.40 10.07 11.34
C VAL A 42 -2.60 9.36 12.42
N LEU A 43 -1.28 9.35 12.22
CA LEU A 43 -0.32 8.72 13.10
C LEU A 43 0.55 9.78 13.78
N GLN A 44 1.14 9.40 14.91
CA GLN A 44 2.11 10.23 15.61
C GLN A 44 3.38 9.44 15.89
N HIS A 45 4.51 10.05 15.59
CA HIS A 45 5.82 9.57 16.03
C HIS A 45 6.02 9.82 17.52
N ARG A 46 6.97 9.08 18.12
CA ARG A 46 7.35 9.27 19.54
C ARG A 46 7.87 10.68 19.84
N ASN A 47 8.45 11.35 18.85
CA ASN A 47 8.88 12.75 18.94
C ASN A 47 7.75 13.78 18.73
N HIS A 48 6.48 13.35 18.78
CA HIS A 48 5.26 14.15 18.61
C HIS A 48 4.99 14.67 17.18
N GLN A 49 5.84 14.35 16.19
CA GLN A 49 5.55 14.67 14.79
C GLN A 49 4.32 13.89 14.31
N ILE A 50 3.44 14.58 13.58
CA ILE A 50 2.20 14.02 13.03
C ILE A 50 2.44 13.68 11.56
N ILE A 51 1.94 12.52 11.13
CA ILE A 51 1.93 12.10 9.73
C ILE A 51 0.55 11.57 9.37
N GLY A 52 0.02 12.08 8.27
CA GLY A 52 -1.20 11.56 7.65
C GLY A 52 -0.89 10.32 6.81
N VAL A 53 -1.87 9.44 6.67
CA VAL A 53 -1.71 8.21 5.89
C VAL A 53 -2.93 8.00 5.00
N GLU A 54 -2.69 7.99 3.69
CA GLU A 54 -3.63 7.51 2.69
C GLU A 54 -3.45 6.01 2.48
N ILE A 55 -4.55 5.31 2.22
CA ILE A 55 -4.55 3.86 2.06
C ILE A 55 -5.23 3.51 0.74
N THR A 56 -4.63 2.57 0.03
CA THR A 56 -5.28 1.88 -1.09
C THR A 56 -4.89 0.42 -1.08
N HIS A 57 -5.70 -0.39 -1.76
CA HIS A 57 -5.44 -1.82 -1.92
C HIS A 57 -5.12 -2.07 -3.38
N LEU A 58 -4.07 -2.85 -3.63
CA LEU A 58 -3.74 -3.32 -4.96
C LEU A 58 -4.77 -4.36 -5.40
N PHE A 59 -4.94 -5.39 -4.58
CA PHE A 59 -6.02 -6.36 -4.66
C PHE A 59 -6.55 -6.67 -3.26
N TYR A 60 -7.85 -6.84 -3.14
CA TYR A 60 -8.58 -7.23 -1.93
C TYR A 60 -8.54 -8.74 -1.70
N ASP A 61 -8.54 -9.53 -2.77
CA ASP A 61 -8.47 -11.00 -2.72
C ASP A 61 -7.87 -11.62 -4.01
N SER A 62 -7.71 -12.94 -4.01
CA SER A 62 -7.23 -13.70 -5.18
C SER A 62 -8.16 -13.65 -6.38
N GLU A 63 -9.47 -13.55 -6.18
CA GLU A 63 -10.45 -13.63 -7.26
C GLU A 63 -10.49 -12.30 -8.03
N GLU A 64 -10.36 -11.16 -7.35
CA GLU A 64 -10.10 -9.87 -7.98
C GLU A 64 -8.79 -9.90 -8.78
N ALA A 65 -7.70 -10.39 -8.18
CA ALA A 65 -6.41 -10.44 -8.84
C ALA A 65 -6.44 -11.31 -10.11
N LYS A 66 -7.02 -12.52 -10.03
CA LYS A 66 -7.19 -13.42 -11.19
C LYS A 66 -8.13 -12.85 -12.26
N ARG A 67 -9.20 -12.16 -11.86
CA ARG A 67 -10.13 -11.51 -12.80
C ARG A 67 -9.45 -10.38 -13.57
N LEU A 68 -8.61 -9.59 -12.90
CA LEU A 68 -7.90 -8.46 -13.50
C LEU A 68 -6.71 -8.89 -14.35
N LEU A 69 -5.98 -9.94 -13.94
CA LEU A 69 -4.70 -10.33 -14.54
C LEU A 69 -4.79 -11.57 -15.45
N GLY A 70 -5.99 -12.11 -15.65
CA GLY A 70 -6.23 -13.29 -16.47
C GLY A 70 -5.90 -14.61 -15.75
N ARG A 71 -6.53 -15.70 -16.20
CA ARG A 71 -6.35 -17.05 -15.65
C ARG A 71 -5.02 -17.69 -16.11
N SER A 72 -3.87 -17.12 -15.77
CA SER A 72 -2.61 -17.82 -15.97
C SER A 72 -2.43 -18.86 -14.86
N GLN A 73 -2.84 -20.11 -15.13
CA GLN A 73 -2.68 -21.26 -14.21
C GLN A 73 -1.22 -21.73 -14.06
N SER A 74 -0.26 -21.00 -14.63
CA SER A 74 1.14 -21.33 -14.67
C SER A 74 1.87 -20.63 -13.53
N ARG A 75 2.55 -21.39 -12.66
CA ARG A 75 3.46 -20.87 -11.61
C ARG A 75 4.63 -20.05 -12.18
N ASN A 76 4.86 -20.08 -13.50
CA ASN A 76 5.67 -19.09 -14.17
C ASN A 76 4.76 -17.92 -14.53
N LEU A 77 4.85 -16.84 -13.74
CA LEU A 77 4.32 -15.55 -14.16
C LEU A 77 4.98 -15.22 -15.49
N ASN A 78 4.20 -15.22 -16.56
CA ASN A 78 4.70 -14.71 -17.82
C ASN A 78 4.94 -13.20 -17.68
N GLN A 79 5.85 -12.67 -18.48
CA GLN A 79 6.23 -11.25 -18.46
C GLN A 79 5.00 -10.33 -18.53
N GLU A 80 4.00 -10.71 -19.33
CA GLU A 80 2.73 -9.98 -19.49
C GLU A 80 1.95 -9.80 -18.18
N VAL A 81 1.80 -10.86 -17.37
CA VAL A 81 1.09 -10.77 -16.08
C VAL A 81 1.83 -9.88 -15.10
N VAL A 82 3.16 -9.93 -15.10
CA VAL A 82 3.99 -9.04 -14.27
C VAL A 82 3.81 -7.59 -14.72
N GLU A 83 3.81 -7.32 -16.02
CA GLU A 83 3.57 -5.97 -16.56
C GLU A 83 2.19 -5.45 -16.19
N MET A 84 1.15 -6.28 -16.26
CA MET A 84 -0.20 -5.89 -15.84
C MET A 84 -0.28 -5.62 -14.33
N LEU A 85 0.38 -6.43 -13.50
CA LEU A 85 0.49 -6.22 -12.05
C LEU A 85 1.12 -4.86 -11.73
N ILE A 86 2.24 -4.55 -12.40
CA ILE A 86 2.95 -3.28 -12.21
C ILE A 86 2.14 -2.11 -12.77
N ALA A 87 1.45 -2.27 -13.90
CA ALA A 87 0.58 -1.24 -14.45
C ALA A 87 -0.55 -0.87 -13.48
N GLU A 88 -1.18 -1.86 -12.84
CA GLU A 88 -2.21 -1.60 -11.84
C GLU A 88 -1.63 -0.94 -10.58
N LEU A 89 -0.46 -1.37 -10.10
CA LEU A 89 0.24 -0.69 -8.99
C LEU A 89 0.53 0.78 -9.32
N ASN A 90 1.11 1.05 -10.49
CA ASN A 90 1.44 2.39 -10.96
C ASN A 90 0.20 3.28 -11.06
N LYS A 91 -0.89 2.75 -11.62
CA LYS A 91 -2.18 3.44 -11.69
C LYS A 91 -2.71 3.83 -10.30
N ARG A 92 -2.56 2.98 -9.29
CA ARG A 92 -2.98 3.28 -7.90
C ARG A 92 -2.15 4.41 -7.30
N ILE A 93 -0.83 4.39 -7.49
CA ILE A 93 0.08 5.45 -7.04
C ILE A 93 -0.35 6.78 -7.68
N GLN A 94 -0.39 6.84 -9.01
CA GLN A 94 -0.72 8.06 -9.76
C GLN A 94 -2.11 8.60 -9.42
N THR A 95 -3.10 7.72 -9.27
CA THR A 95 -4.47 8.13 -8.87
C THR A 95 -4.48 8.78 -7.50
N LYS A 96 -3.72 8.25 -6.54
CA LYS A 96 -3.64 8.81 -5.18
C LYS A 96 -2.85 10.12 -5.16
N GLU A 97 -1.79 10.24 -5.94
CA GLU A 97 -1.05 11.50 -6.10
C GLU A 97 -1.90 12.62 -6.74
N MET A 98 -2.74 12.29 -7.73
CA MET A 98 -3.67 13.28 -8.29
C MET A 98 -4.70 13.76 -7.25
N LYS A 99 -5.18 12.86 -6.40
CA LYS A 99 -6.19 13.18 -5.37
C LYS A 99 -5.64 14.02 -4.24
N ILE A 100 -4.39 13.80 -3.84
CA ILE A 100 -3.82 14.48 -2.66
C ILE A 100 -3.54 15.96 -2.90
N ASN A 101 -3.41 16.40 -4.15
CA ASN A 101 -3.27 17.82 -4.48
C ASN A 101 -4.40 18.70 -3.93
N ASN A 102 -5.57 18.11 -3.64
CA ASN A 102 -6.73 18.82 -3.11
C ASN A 102 -6.80 18.80 -1.57
N TYR A 103 -5.77 18.31 -0.89
CA TYR A 103 -5.79 18.14 0.57
C TYR A 103 -5.10 19.34 1.23
N ALA A 104 -5.88 20.19 1.88
CA ALA A 104 -5.34 21.16 2.83
C ALA A 104 -5.04 20.44 4.15
N THR A 105 -3.80 20.01 4.37
CA THR A 105 -3.40 19.35 5.62
C THR A 105 -2.24 20.05 6.30
N ALA A 106 -2.28 20.09 7.63
CA ALA A 106 -1.27 20.73 8.47
C ALA A 106 -0.02 19.86 8.71
N TYR A 107 0.04 18.69 8.08
CA TYR A 107 1.09 17.70 8.29
C TYR A 107 1.37 16.93 6.99
N PRO A 108 2.58 16.39 6.82
CA PRO A 108 2.91 15.55 5.69
C PRO A 108 2.04 14.30 5.62
N ILE A 109 1.87 13.74 4.43
CA ILE A 109 1.10 12.52 4.20
C ILE A 109 1.99 11.46 3.54
N ALA A 110 1.84 10.21 3.98
CA ALA A 110 2.39 9.03 3.33
C ALA A 110 1.27 8.21 2.67
N LEU A 111 1.63 7.38 1.69
CA LEU A 111 0.73 6.42 1.05
C LEU A 111 1.07 5.01 1.51
N ILE A 112 0.05 4.24 1.87
CA ILE A 112 0.12 2.79 2.07
C ILE A 112 -0.64 2.11 0.94
N ILE A 113 0.04 1.20 0.26
CA ILE A 113 -0.55 0.30 -0.73
C ILE A 113 -0.48 -1.12 -0.16
N ARG A 114 -1.64 -1.71 0.13
CA ARG A 114 -1.72 -3.08 0.64
C ARG A 114 -2.13 -4.04 -0.48
N ASN A 115 -1.34 -5.08 -0.70
CA ASN A 115 -1.76 -6.23 -1.48
C ASN A 115 -2.23 -7.35 -0.53
N ALA A 116 -3.53 -7.62 -0.53
CA ALA A 116 -4.13 -8.69 0.27
C ALA A 116 -4.27 -10.02 -0.49
N SER A 117 -4.04 -10.01 -1.81
CA SER A 117 -4.08 -11.23 -2.61
C SER A 117 -2.85 -12.10 -2.35
N PRO A 118 -3.01 -13.40 -2.06
CA PRO A 118 -1.90 -14.34 -2.02
C PRO A 118 -1.43 -14.79 -3.42
N ALA A 119 -2.10 -14.35 -4.50
CA ALA A 119 -1.72 -14.73 -5.85
C ALA A 119 -0.41 -14.05 -6.31
N PHE A 120 -0.09 -12.89 -5.74
CA PHE A 120 1.10 -12.11 -6.04
C PHE A 120 1.73 -11.67 -4.74
N GLY A 121 3.05 -11.79 -4.64
CA GLY A 121 3.80 -11.47 -3.44
C GLY A 121 4.73 -10.27 -3.58
N MET A 122 5.48 -10.00 -2.51
CA MET A 122 6.54 -9.00 -2.51
C MET A 122 7.61 -9.31 -3.57
N SER A 123 7.99 -10.58 -3.74
CA SER A 123 9.01 -10.97 -4.71
C SER A 123 8.61 -10.63 -6.15
N ASP A 124 7.33 -10.73 -6.49
CA ASP A 124 6.86 -10.41 -7.85
C ASP A 124 6.99 -8.91 -8.16
N ILE A 125 6.70 -8.06 -7.17
CA ILE A 125 6.90 -6.61 -7.28
C ILE A 125 8.39 -6.26 -7.37
N LEU A 126 9.23 -6.88 -6.53
CA LEU A 126 10.67 -6.58 -6.50
C LEU A 126 11.39 -7.04 -7.77
N ARG A 127 10.96 -8.14 -8.40
CA ARG A 127 11.52 -8.61 -9.68
C ARG A 127 11.36 -7.60 -10.81
N ALA A 128 10.28 -6.82 -10.78
CA ALA A 128 9.96 -5.80 -11.77
C ALA A 128 10.11 -4.36 -11.24
N LYS A 129 10.98 -4.16 -10.23
CA LYS A 129 11.16 -2.85 -9.57
C LYS A 129 11.49 -1.70 -10.52
N GLU A 130 12.21 -1.98 -11.60
CA GLU A 130 12.59 -0.98 -12.62
C GLU A 130 11.39 -0.46 -13.44
N LEU A 131 10.27 -1.20 -13.44
CA LEU A 131 9.02 -0.81 -14.10
C LEU A 131 8.07 -0.05 -13.17
N ILE A 132 8.40 0.04 -11.87
CA ILE A 132 7.57 0.73 -10.89
C ILE A 132 7.71 2.24 -11.10
N TYR A 133 6.57 2.90 -11.23
CA TYR A 133 6.49 4.34 -11.30
C TYR A 133 7.08 4.96 -10.02
N LYS A 134 8.08 5.81 -10.19
CA LYS A 134 8.68 6.55 -9.08
C LYS A 134 7.74 7.69 -8.64
N PRO A 135 7.24 7.68 -7.40
CA PRO A 135 6.39 8.74 -6.87
C PRO A 135 7.04 10.12 -6.99
N GLN A 136 6.25 11.15 -7.25
CA GLN A 136 6.71 12.51 -7.60
C GLN A 136 6.84 13.42 -6.37
N GLY A 137 7.11 12.85 -5.20
CA GLY A 137 7.28 13.60 -3.94
C GLY A 137 5.99 14.21 -3.38
N ARG A 138 4.81 13.80 -3.85
CA ARG A 138 3.52 14.21 -3.27
C ARG A 138 3.26 13.55 -1.91
N PHE A 139 3.80 12.36 -1.73
CA PHE A 139 3.82 11.64 -0.47
C PHE A 139 5.24 11.67 0.10
N THR A 140 5.35 11.72 1.43
CA THR A 140 6.65 11.55 2.11
C THR A 140 7.23 10.16 1.88
N HIS A 141 6.36 9.14 1.92
CA HIS A 141 6.69 7.73 1.70
C HIS A 141 5.58 7.04 0.92
N VAL A 142 5.95 6.07 0.07
CA VAL A 142 4.98 5.17 -0.58
C VAL A 142 5.30 3.74 -0.16
N TRP A 143 4.64 3.30 0.91
CA TRP A 143 4.84 1.98 1.51
C TRP A 143 4.01 0.93 0.80
N PHE A 144 4.65 -0.13 0.34
CA PHE A 144 3.98 -1.32 -0.15
C PHE A 144 4.00 -2.42 0.91
N LEU A 145 2.82 -2.97 1.20
CA LEU A 145 2.61 -4.07 2.14
C LEU A 145 2.13 -5.30 1.38
N SER A 146 2.86 -6.40 1.48
CA SER A 146 2.45 -7.66 0.87
C SER A 146 3.03 -8.85 1.63
N ARG A 147 2.54 -10.03 1.32
CA ARG A 147 3.09 -11.31 1.77
C ARG A 147 3.99 -11.88 0.68
N ASP A 148 4.69 -12.97 0.95
CA ASP A 148 5.50 -13.63 -0.08
C ASP A 148 5.46 -15.15 0.06
N GLY A 149 4.28 -15.72 -0.21
CA GLY A 149 4.03 -17.15 -0.05
C GLY A 149 3.90 -17.65 1.39
N SER A 150 4.19 -16.80 2.39
CA SER A 150 3.99 -17.06 3.82
C SER A 150 2.86 -16.19 4.41
N ASP A 151 2.48 -16.45 5.66
CA ASP A 151 1.53 -15.59 6.39
C ASP A 151 2.14 -14.30 6.93
N GLU A 152 3.46 -14.15 6.82
CA GLU A 152 4.20 -12.98 7.31
C GLU A 152 4.04 -11.81 6.35
N TRP A 153 3.81 -10.64 6.93
CA TRP A 153 3.72 -9.38 6.18
C TRP A 153 5.09 -8.75 6.03
N LEU A 154 5.38 -8.29 4.82
CA LEU A 154 6.56 -7.55 4.44
C LEU A 154 6.18 -6.10 4.11
N MET A 155 7.13 -5.19 4.29
CA MET A 155 6.96 -3.77 4.00
C MET A 155 8.19 -3.24 3.24
N LYS A 156 7.95 -2.47 2.18
CA LYS A 156 9.00 -1.80 1.42
C LYS A 156 8.59 -0.37 1.06
N ASP A 157 9.53 0.57 1.13
CA ASP A 157 9.32 1.92 0.58
C ASP A 157 9.62 1.88 -0.93
N LEU A 158 8.60 2.11 -1.75
CA LEU A 158 8.73 2.10 -3.21
C LEU A 158 9.56 3.28 -3.72
N GLN A 159 9.71 4.35 -2.94
CA GLN A 159 10.58 5.46 -3.32
C GLN A 159 12.08 5.15 -3.17
N GLN A 160 12.42 4.06 -2.48
CA GLN A 160 13.79 3.65 -2.20
C GLN A 160 14.22 2.40 -3.00
N LEU A 161 13.47 2.06 -4.06
CA LEU A 161 13.74 0.89 -4.92
C LEU A 161 14.66 1.17 -6.11
#